data_AF-A0A966U7F1-F1
#
_entry.id   AF-A0A966U7F1-F1
#
_cell.length_a   1.000
_cell.length_b   1.000
_cell.length_c   1.000
_cell.angle_alpha   90.00
_cell.angle_beta   90.00
_cell.angle_gamma   90.00
#
_symmetry.space_group_name_H-M   'P 1'
#
loop_
_entity.id
_entity.type
_entity.pdbx_description
1 polymer ?
#
loop_
_entity_poly.entity_id
_entity_poly.type
_entity_poly.pdbx_seq_one_letter_code
_entity_poly.pdbx_strand_id
1 'polypeptide(L)'
;MRLLASLAFDGFGPAIVPATAVPDWLTGQFVRVAIPELPKRAVGWATRRRPLPNKPTRATFDVLRATIARVGDRQPGITTNMSPLTK
;
A
#
# COMPACT_ATOMS: atom_id res chain seq x y z
N MET A 1 2.38 8.26 -4.70
CA MET A 1 3.58 9.01 -4.25
C MET A 1 4.83 8.47 -4.94
N ARG A 2 4.84 8.40 -6.27
CA ARG A 2 5.99 7.82 -7.01
C ARG A 2 7.03 8.89 -7.34
N LEU A 3 6.58 10.12 -7.61
CA LEU A 3 7.45 11.26 -7.88
C LEU A 3 8.45 11.55 -6.75
N LEU A 4 7.98 11.67 -5.50
CA LEU A 4 8.88 11.94 -4.36
C LEU A 4 9.92 10.83 -4.17
N ALA A 5 9.53 9.57 -4.38
CA ALA A 5 10.47 8.46 -4.31
C ALA A 5 11.53 8.57 -5.42
N SER A 6 11.12 8.85 -6.66
CA SER A 6 12.04 9.08 -7.78
C SER A 6 13.02 10.22 -7.52
N LEU A 7 12.55 11.37 -7.03
CA LEU A 7 13.43 12.49 -6.68
C LEU A 7 14.44 12.12 -5.59
N ALA A 8 14.03 11.33 -4.59
CA ALA A 8 14.94 10.84 -3.56
C ALA A 8 15.96 9.84 -4.12
N PHE A 9 15.56 8.98 -5.07
CA PHE A 9 16.47 8.06 -5.76
C PHE A 9 17.49 8.79 -6.63
N ASP A 10 17.08 9.91 -7.26
CA ASP A 10 17.94 10.73 -8.12
C ASP A 10 18.83 11.71 -7.32
N GLY A 11 18.77 11.69 -5.99
CA GLY A 11 19.67 12.46 -5.12
C GLY A 11 19.22 13.90 -4.83
N PHE A 12 17.96 14.27 -5.11
CA PHE A 12 17.42 15.59 -4.78
C PHE A 12 17.16 15.81 -3.28
N GLY A 13 17.41 14.79 -2.44
CA GLY A 13 17.31 14.85 -0.99
C GLY A 13 16.50 13.68 -0.39
N PRO A 14 16.50 13.53 0.94
CA PRO A 14 15.72 12.49 1.60
C PRO A 14 14.21 12.78 1.50
N ALA A 15 13.39 11.73 1.38
CA ALA A 15 11.94 11.84 1.35
C ALA A 15 11.26 10.80 2.25
N ILE A 16 10.22 11.23 2.97
CA ILE A 16 9.33 10.33 3.71
C ILE A 16 8.25 9.86 2.74
N VAL A 17 8.23 8.56 2.47
CA VAL A 17 7.29 7.92 1.53
C VAL A 17 6.63 6.71 2.17
N PRO A 18 5.40 6.35 1.76
CA PRO A 18 4.79 5.09 2.23
C PRO A 18 5.62 3.91 1.75
N ALA A 19 5.59 2.80 2.51
CA ALA A 19 6.34 1.58 2.19
C ALA A 19 6.08 1.06 0.76
N THR A 20 4.87 1.26 0.22
CA THR A 20 4.48 0.86 -1.14
C THR A 20 5.11 1.69 -2.27
N ALA A 21 5.75 2.82 -1.96
CA ALA A 21 6.38 3.67 -2.98
C ALA A 21 7.77 3.16 -3.41
N VAL A 22 8.40 2.30 -2.60
CA VAL A 22 9.73 1.74 -2.84
C VAL A 22 9.58 0.22 -2.97
N PRO A 23 9.63 -0.34 -4.19
CA PRO A 23 9.55 -1.78 -4.38
C PRO A 23 10.78 -2.48 -3.79
N ASP A 24 10.61 -3.65 -3.18
CA ASP A 24 11.73 -4.37 -2.56
C ASP A 24 12.79 -4.87 -3.58
N TRP A 25 12.44 -4.95 -4.86
CA TRP A 25 13.37 -5.31 -5.94
C TRP A 25 14.17 -4.13 -6.48
N LEU A 26 13.83 -2.90 -6.11
CA LEU A 26 14.52 -1.72 -6.60
C LEU A 26 15.82 -1.55 -5.80
N THR A 27 16.93 -1.73 -6.48
CA THR A 27 18.28 -1.53 -5.93
C THR A 27 18.88 -0.27 -6.55
N GLY A 28 19.50 0.59 -5.75
CA GLY A 28 20.14 1.82 -6.22
C GLY A 28 21.00 2.46 -5.13
N GLN A 29 21.50 3.67 -5.39
CA GLN A 29 22.23 4.47 -4.38
C GLN A 29 21.28 5.13 -3.37
N PHE A 30 20.39 4.35 -2.78
CA PHE A 30 19.48 4.80 -1.73
C PHE A 30 19.39 3.74 -0.64
N VAL A 31 19.04 4.17 0.57
CA VAL A 31 18.78 3.28 1.70
C VAL A 31 17.38 3.54 2.23
N ARG A 32 16.64 2.46 2.54
CA ARG A 32 15.35 2.56 3.20
C ARG A 32 15.57 2.57 4.71
N VAL A 33 15.16 3.66 5.36
CA VAL A 33 15.18 3.78 6.83
C VAL A 33 13.74 3.67 7.32
N ALA A 34 13.47 2.70 8.20
CA ALA A 34 12.17 2.58 8.87
C ALA A 34 12.13 3.55 10.06
N ILE A 35 11.04 4.31 10.18
CA ILE A 35 10.83 5.29 11.26
C ILE A 35 9.64 4.79 12.11
N PRO A 36 9.90 4.01 13.18
CA PRO A 36 8.83 3.38 13.97
C PRO A 36 7.97 4.36 14.76
N GLU A 37 8.45 5.58 15.00
CA GLU A 37 7.77 6.64 15.75
C GLU A 37 6.67 7.32 14.94
N LEU A 38 6.69 7.17 13.60
CA LEU A 38 5.67 7.75 12.74
C LEU A 38 4.38 6.94 12.80
N PRO A 39 3.21 7.62 12.87
CA PRO A 39 1.94 6.92 12.83
C PRO A 39 1.77 6.18 11.51
N LYS A 40 1.26 4.96 11.60
CA LYS A 40 0.93 4.16 10.42
C LYS A 40 -0.19 4.85 9.65
N ARG A 41 -0.01 5.01 8.33
CA ARG A 41 -1.05 5.54 7.45
C ARG A 41 -2.11 4.46 7.17
N ALA A 42 -3.38 4.77 7.45
CA ALA A 42 -4.50 3.91 7.07
C ALA A 42 -4.93 4.17 5.62
N VAL A 43 -5.16 3.09 4.85
CA VAL A 43 -5.75 3.13 3.52
C VAL A 43 -7.03 2.29 3.56
N GLY A 44 -8.13 2.88 3.08
CA GLY A 44 -9.45 2.25 3.10
C GLY A 44 -10.13 2.29 1.74
N TRP A 45 -11.13 1.43 1.59
CA TRP A 45 -12.01 1.40 0.43
C TRP A 45 -13.22 2.30 0.67
N ALA A 46 -13.31 3.42 -0.04
CA ALA A 46 -14.41 4.36 0.11
C ALA A 46 -15.53 4.06 -0.90
N THR A 47 -16.77 3.94 -0.42
CA THR A 47 -17.96 3.76 -1.27
C THR A 47 -19.07 4.70 -0.84
N ARG A 48 -19.92 5.11 -1.80
CA ARG A 48 -21.17 5.80 -1.46
C ARG A 48 -22.09 4.87 -0.66
N ARG A 49 -22.83 5.43 0.30
CA ARG A 49 -23.83 4.68 1.07
C ARG A 49 -24.99 4.20 0.19
N ARG A 50 -25.39 5.01 -0.80
CA ARG A 50 -26.39 4.66 -1.83
C ARG A 50 -26.06 5.36 -3.17
N PRO A 51 -26.40 4.76 -4.32
CA PRO A 51 -26.87 3.38 -4.49
C PRO A 51 -25.77 2.35 -4.21
N LEU A 52 -26.15 1.08 -4.05
CA LEU A 52 -25.19 0.00 -3.82
C LEU A 52 -24.20 -0.10 -5.00
N PRO A 53 -22.94 -0.50 -4.73
CA PRO A 53 -21.97 -0.76 -5.80
C PRO A 53 -22.51 -1.77 -6.80
N ASN A 54 -22.30 -1.48 -8.09
CA ASN A 54 -22.66 -2.38 -9.18
C ASN A 54 -21.83 -3.68 -9.13
N LYS A 55 -22.23 -4.69 -9.90
CA LYS A 55 -21.56 -5.99 -9.96
C LYS A 55 -20.03 -5.88 -10.20
N PRO A 56 -19.53 -5.10 -11.18
CA PRO A 56 -18.08 -5.01 -11.39
C PRO A 56 -17.33 -4.36 -10.22
N THR A 57 -17.87 -3.33 -9.57
CA THR A 57 -17.23 -2.73 -8.38
C THR A 57 -17.13 -3.72 -7.22
N ARG A 58 -18.15 -4.56 -7.01
CA ARG A 58 -18.09 -5.64 -6.00
C ARG A 58 -17.05 -6.69 -6.37
N ALA A 59 -17.01 -7.13 -7.63
CA ALA A 59 -16.01 -8.07 -8.10
C ALA A 59 -14.58 -7.54 -7.92
N THR A 60 -14.33 -6.26 -8.20
CA THR A 60 -13.04 -5.61 -7.92
C THR A 60 -12.70 -5.62 -6.44
N PHE A 61 -13.68 -5.36 -5.57
CA PHE A 61 -13.48 -5.43 -4.12
C PHE A 61 -13.13 -6.85 -3.64
N ASP A 62 -13.76 -7.88 -4.21
CA ASP A 62 -13.46 -9.28 -3.90
C ASP A 62 -12.04 -9.66 -4.33
N VAL A 63 -11.61 -9.26 -5.54
CA VAL A 63 -10.24 -9.48 -6.03
C VAL A 63 -9.22 -8.71 -5.19
N LEU A 64 -9.52 -7.46 -4.83
CA LEU A 64 -8.68 -6.66 -3.95
C LEU A 64 -8.47 -7.36 -2.61
N ARG A 65 -9.54 -7.85 -2.00
CA ARG A 65 -9.50 -8.55 -0.72
C ARG A 65 -8.71 -9.86 -0.81
N ALA A 66 -8.91 -10.63 -1.87
CA ALA A 66 -8.13 -11.85 -2.13
C ALA A 66 -6.64 -11.55 -2.34
N THR A 67 -6.31 -10.46 -3.03
CA THR A 67 -4.92 -10.04 -3.28
C THR A 67 -4.23 -9.62 -1.98
N ILE A 68 -4.91 -8.84 -1.13
CA ILE A 68 -4.38 -8.40 0.15
C ILE A 68 -4.18 -9.60 1.09
N ALA A 69 -5.12 -10.54 1.13
CA ALA A 69 -4.95 -11.78 1.91
C ALA A 69 -3.76 -12.65 1.42
N ARG A 70 -3.46 -12.62 0.12
CA ARG A 70 -2.38 -13.42 -0.48
C ARG A 70 -1.00 -12.78 -0.34
N VAL A 71 -0.90 -11.46 -0.46
CA VAL A 71 0.38 -10.74 -0.66
C VAL A 71 0.63 -9.68 0.41
N GLY A 72 -0.39 -9.24 1.15
CA GLY A 72 -0.31 -8.09 2.04
C GLY A 72 0.80 -8.18 3.09
N ASP A 73 0.93 -9.33 3.75
CA ASP A 73 1.93 -9.53 4.81
C ASP A 73 3.34 -9.78 4.27
N ARG A 74 3.50 -9.93 2.95
CA ARG A 74 4.81 -10.14 2.31
C ARG A 74 5.55 -8.83 2.05
N GLN A 75 4.85 -7.70 2.06
CA GLN A 75 5.46 -6.39 1.82
C GLN A 75 5.95 -5.78 3.14
N PRO A 76 7.26 -5.54 3.30
CA PRO A 76 7.81 -4.92 4.50
C PRO A 76 7.19 -3.54 4.77
N GLY A 77 6.86 -3.27 6.03
CA GLY A 77 6.29 -1.98 6.43
C GLY A 77 4.81 -1.80 6.12
N ILE A 78 4.12 -2.84 5.63
CA ILE A 78 2.66 -2.86 5.48
C ILE A 78 2.06 -3.73 6.57
N THR A 79 0.95 -3.27 7.15
CA THR A 79 0.14 -4.06 8.09
C THR A 79 -1.27 -4.12 7.54
N THR A 80 -1.85 -5.32 7.48
CA THR A 80 -3.22 -5.52 7.01
C THR A 80 -4.15 -5.78 8.20
N ASN A 81 -5.34 -5.17 8.18
CA ASN A 81 -6.40 -5.43 9.16
C ASN A 81 -7.62 -6.09 8.50
N MET A 82 -7.44 -6.65 7.30
CA MET A 82 -8.52 -7.34 6.59
C MET A 82 -8.45 -8.82 6.92
N SER A 83 -9.41 -9.29 7.74
CA SER A 83 -9.55 -10.71 8.03
C SER A 83 -9.79 -11.52 6.75
N PRO A 84 -9.19 -12.72 6.61
CA PRO A 84 -9.45 -13.60 5.49
C PRO A 84 -10.94 -13.94 5.40
N LEU A 85 -11.40 -14.21 4.18
CA LEU A 85 -12.78 -14.60 3.89
C LEU A 85 -13.04 -15.99 4.49
N THR A 86 -13.68 -16.04 5.67
CA THR A 86 -14.32 -17.27 6.12
C THR A 86 -15.32 -17.67 5.05
N LYS A 87 -15.07 -18.83 4.44
CA LYS A 87 -15.94 -19.44 3.43
C LYS A 87 -17.29 -19.81 4.03
#